data_AF-A0A1Q7YMS5-F1
#
_entry.id   AF-A0A1Q7YMS5-F1
#
_cell.length_a   1.000
_cell.length_b   1.000
_cell.length_c   1.000
_cell.angle_alpha   90.00
_cell.angle_beta   90.00
_cell.angle_gamma   90.00
#
_symmetry.space_group_name_H-M   'P 1'
#
loop_
_entity.id
_entity.type
_entity.pdbx_description
1 polymer ?
#
loop_
_entity_poly.entity_id
_entity_poly.type
_entity_poly.pdbx_seq_one_letter_code
_entity_poly.pdbx_strand_id
1 'polypeptide(L)'
;MFQVALDGAAVTPERLSICDLSDPPVTLPDHWRRPDGDADVGVDPALGRISLRTDSTKRPAPQPTTIDVSYSYGFSGDLGGGPYNQRSALAAVLQPGDQPDWQLGVTLAAASLVAGAPPPPPPDLVPSLADAIEAWNKSGASRGLIAMMDSATYGDPTQTPSPALPAINIGAGRTLLIIAADWPEEDVPGQVGVKKREKGRLTPGGRRPHQIGDLTVLGTAAKDSTDPGSLIIHGLLLEGKLIVQAGNLGALRLAHSTVVPSGATPAVEVHGGQAAGQGNESLTVAIERSICGAIAAAQTVQRLTLNDVIVDAVKPDLTRGAAVIAADATINTSTILGSASVRTLETSNSIFTGRVEVTRRQAGCARFSYLPPGSIVPRRFHCQPFSSDAGRVSPRFTSITYGHSAFAQLSPSCPIEISGGADDQGEMGAFHFLQQSRRINHLTNSLDEYLRFGLEAGIFLVT
;
A
#
# COMPACT_ATOMS: atom_id res chain seq x y z
N MET A 1 -17.09 4.98 -9.19
CA MET A 1 -18.31 4.15 -9.25
C MET A 1 -18.55 3.58 -7.86
N PHE A 2 -19.77 3.68 -7.33
CA PHE A 2 -20.17 3.11 -6.04
C PHE A 2 -21.31 2.11 -6.30
N GLN A 3 -21.22 0.91 -5.74
CA GLN A 3 -22.20 -0.17 -5.89
C GLN A 3 -22.32 -0.94 -4.58
N VAL A 4 -23.55 -1.37 -4.27
CA VAL A 4 -23.85 -2.30 -3.18
C VAL A 4 -24.51 -3.52 -3.79
N ALA A 5 -24.13 -4.71 -3.35
CA ALA A 5 -24.83 -5.95 -3.66
C ALA A 5 -25.25 -6.66 -2.37
N LEU A 6 -26.43 -7.27 -2.39
CA LEU A 6 -26.97 -8.07 -1.28
C LEU A 6 -27.10 -9.51 -1.77
N ASP A 7 -26.40 -10.45 -1.12
CA ASP A 7 -26.32 -11.85 -1.57
C ASP A 7 -25.99 -12.01 -3.06
N GLY A 8 -25.02 -11.21 -3.53
CA GLY A 8 -24.58 -11.18 -4.93
C GLY A 8 -25.48 -10.42 -5.90
N ALA A 9 -26.67 -9.97 -5.48
CA ALA A 9 -27.58 -9.18 -6.32
C ALA A 9 -27.30 -7.68 -6.18
N ALA A 10 -26.91 -7.01 -7.26
CA ALA A 10 -26.66 -5.58 -7.27
C ALA A 10 -27.93 -4.78 -6.93
N VAL A 11 -27.80 -3.86 -5.98
CA VAL A 11 -28.85 -2.89 -5.63
C VAL A 11 -28.80 -1.75 -6.63
N THR A 12 -29.93 -1.44 -7.27
CA THR A 12 -29.98 -0.35 -8.26
C THR A 12 -29.87 1.02 -7.57
N PRO A 13 -29.34 2.06 -8.24
CA PRO A 13 -29.17 3.38 -7.64
C PRO A 13 -30.45 3.97 -7.03
N GLU A 14 -31.62 3.69 -7.60
CA GLU A 14 -32.92 4.17 -7.13
C GLU A 14 -33.34 3.50 -5.80
N ARG A 15 -32.72 2.37 -5.47
CA ARG A 15 -32.93 1.61 -4.23
C ARG A 15 -31.86 1.93 -3.18
N LEU A 16 -30.95 2.86 -3.47
CA LEU A 16 -29.98 3.41 -2.53
C LEU A 16 -30.45 4.77 -2.01
N SER A 17 -30.23 5.04 -0.73
CA SER A 17 -30.43 6.36 -0.13
C SER A 17 -29.13 6.84 0.52
N ILE A 18 -28.67 8.04 0.16
CA ILE A 18 -27.57 8.70 0.86
C ILE A 18 -28.16 9.48 2.02
N CYS A 19 -27.84 9.06 3.25
CA CYS A 19 -28.44 9.62 4.45
C CYS A 19 -27.48 9.62 5.64
N ASP A 20 -27.80 10.45 6.64
CA ASP A 20 -27.12 10.46 7.93
C ASP A 20 -27.52 9.21 8.72
N LEU A 21 -26.52 8.38 9.04
CA LEU A 21 -26.66 7.16 9.85
C LEU A 21 -25.96 7.30 11.20
N SER A 22 -25.81 8.53 11.70
CA SER A 22 -25.34 8.77 13.06
C SER A 22 -26.24 8.10 14.09
N ASP A 23 -25.64 7.78 15.24
CA ASP A 23 -26.40 7.26 16.37
C ASP A 23 -27.44 8.31 16.79
N PRO A 24 -28.71 7.92 16.99
CA PRO A 24 -29.73 8.84 17.46
C PRO A 24 -29.45 9.22 18.93
N PRO A 25 -29.99 10.34 19.43
CA PRO A 25 -29.81 10.77 20.82
C PRO A 25 -30.53 9.88 21.86
N VAL A 26 -31.03 8.71 21.46
CA VAL A 26 -31.78 7.75 22.30
C VAL A 26 -31.08 6.39 22.28
N THR A 27 -31.35 5.53 23.28
CA THR A 27 -30.72 4.21 23.41
C THR A 27 -30.98 3.28 22.22
N LEU A 28 -29.89 2.78 21.62
CA LEU A 28 -29.86 1.67 20.67
C LEU A 28 -30.24 0.36 21.39
N PRO A 29 -30.89 -0.63 20.73
CA PRO A 29 -30.82 -0.94 19.30
C PRO A 29 -32.09 -0.68 18.46
N ASP A 30 -33.23 -0.35 19.06
CA ASP A 30 -34.53 -0.28 18.35
C ASP A 30 -34.69 0.91 17.39
N HIS A 31 -33.72 1.84 17.38
CA HIS A 31 -33.81 3.11 16.64
C HIS A 31 -32.58 3.42 15.76
N TRP A 32 -31.82 2.42 15.34
CA TRP A 32 -30.82 2.65 14.27
C TRP A 32 -31.50 3.33 13.08
N ARG A 33 -30.94 4.45 12.61
CA ARG A 33 -31.47 5.15 11.44
C ARG A 33 -31.51 4.19 10.24
N ARG A 34 -32.66 4.15 9.57
CA ARG A 34 -32.91 3.29 8.42
C ARG A 34 -33.09 4.16 7.16
N PRO A 35 -32.89 3.61 5.95
CA PRO A 35 -33.21 4.33 4.73
C PRO A 35 -34.71 4.69 4.69
N ASP A 36 -35.00 5.94 4.34
CA ASP A 36 -36.37 6.44 4.13
C ASP A 36 -36.97 5.95 2.80
N GLY A 37 -38.28 6.17 2.61
CA GLY A 37 -38.96 6.00 1.32
C GLY A 37 -39.01 4.54 0.82
N ASP A 38 -38.57 4.30 -0.43
CA ASP A 38 -38.54 3.00 -1.10
C ASP A 38 -37.12 2.41 -1.30
N ALA A 39 -36.09 3.03 -0.71
CA ALA A 39 -34.71 2.56 -0.72
C ALA A 39 -34.45 1.33 0.19
N ASP A 40 -33.86 0.28 -0.37
CA ASP A 40 -33.53 -0.95 0.37
C ASP A 40 -32.28 -0.78 1.26
N VAL A 41 -31.38 0.14 0.89
CA VAL A 41 -30.10 0.39 1.56
C VAL A 41 -29.88 1.88 1.81
N GLY A 42 -29.55 2.24 3.05
CA GLY A 42 -29.07 3.55 3.44
C GLY A 42 -27.55 3.55 3.53
N VAL A 43 -26.90 4.60 3.03
CA VAL A 43 -25.44 4.75 3.01
C VAL A 43 -25.07 6.11 3.58
N ASP A 44 -24.22 6.10 4.59
CA ASP A 44 -23.58 7.29 5.14
C ASP A 44 -22.11 7.32 4.71
N PRO A 45 -21.75 8.10 3.68
CA PRO A 45 -20.39 8.17 3.19
C PRO A 45 -19.43 8.90 4.16
N ALA A 46 -19.95 9.71 5.08
CA ALA A 46 -19.13 10.44 6.05
C ALA A 46 -18.72 9.53 7.22
N LEU A 47 -19.64 8.69 7.69
CA LEU A 47 -19.38 7.73 8.76
C LEU A 47 -18.92 6.36 8.26
N GLY A 48 -19.00 6.10 6.95
CA GLY A 48 -18.71 4.78 6.37
C GLY A 48 -19.71 3.70 6.81
N ARG A 49 -20.95 4.09 7.12
CA ARG A 49 -21.98 3.18 7.64
C ARG A 49 -22.97 2.79 6.56
N ILE A 50 -23.52 1.58 6.70
CA ILE A 50 -24.61 1.07 5.85
C ILE A 50 -25.72 0.58 6.77
N SER A 51 -26.97 0.86 6.41
CA SER A 51 -28.15 0.33 7.07
C SER A 51 -29.12 -0.29 6.06
N LEU A 52 -29.79 -1.36 6.46
CA LEU A 52 -30.74 -2.07 5.61
C LEU A 52 -32.17 -1.79 6.05
N ARG A 53 -33.09 -1.75 5.08
CA ARG A 53 -34.53 -1.78 5.35
C ARG A 53 -34.93 -3.07 6.06
N THR A 54 -35.76 -2.95 7.10
CA THR A 54 -36.28 -4.07 7.91
C THR A 54 -37.77 -4.35 7.73
N ASP A 55 -38.51 -3.47 7.05
CA ASP A 55 -39.93 -3.68 6.77
C ASP A 55 -40.13 -4.79 5.73
N SER A 56 -40.56 -5.96 6.20
CA SER A 56 -40.82 -7.16 5.39
C SER A 56 -42.01 -7.00 4.44
N THR A 57 -42.87 -6.00 4.63
CA THR A 57 -44.01 -5.76 3.72
C THR A 57 -43.60 -5.04 2.44
N LYS A 58 -42.48 -4.30 2.48
CA LYS A 58 -41.93 -3.54 1.33
C LYS A 58 -40.62 -4.10 0.81
N ARG A 59 -39.93 -4.95 1.57
CA ARG A 59 -38.79 -5.75 1.11
C ARG A 59 -39.19 -7.23 1.05
N PRO A 60 -39.49 -7.78 -0.13
CA PRO A 60 -39.97 -9.16 -0.28
C PRO A 60 -38.89 -10.23 -0.05
N ALA A 61 -37.62 -9.85 0.11
CA ALA A 61 -36.50 -10.77 0.30
C ALA A 61 -36.12 -10.94 1.78
N PRO A 62 -35.64 -12.13 2.20
CA PRO A 62 -35.11 -12.34 3.55
C PRO A 62 -33.94 -11.39 3.86
N GLN A 63 -33.61 -11.26 5.15
CA GLN A 63 -32.45 -10.48 5.59
C GLN A 63 -31.19 -11.07 4.93
N PRO A 64 -30.34 -10.23 4.30
CA PRO A 64 -29.26 -10.74 3.49
C PRO A 64 -28.16 -11.29 4.40
N THR A 65 -27.51 -12.33 3.91
CA THR A 65 -26.40 -12.98 4.62
C THR A 65 -25.06 -12.33 4.30
N THR A 66 -24.94 -11.68 3.14
CA THR A 66 -23.74 -11.00 2.67
C THR A 66 -24.07 -9.62 2.10
N ILE A 67 -23.16 -8.68 2.30
CA ILE A 67 -23.25 -7.31 1.77
C ILE A 67 -21.89 -6.99 1.15
N ASP A 68 -21.87 -6.82 -0.17
CA ASP A 68 -20.67 -6.42 -0.91
C ASP A 68 -20.75 -4.94 -1.27
N VAL A 69 -19.65 -4.21 -1.10
CA VAL A 69 -19.56 -2.79 -1.44
C VAL A 69 -18.37 -2.59 -2.36
N SER A 70 -18.63 -2.07 -3.55
CA SER A 70 -17.59 -1.68 -4.50
C SER A 70 -17.58 -0.16 -4.63
N TYR A 71 -16.42 0.46 -4.45
CA TYR A 71 -16.28 1.91 -4.56
C TYR A 71 -14.94 2.31 -5.14
N SER A 72 -14.88 3.53 -5.69
CA SER A 72 -13.63 4.12 -6.16
C SER A 72 -12.99 4.92 -5.03
N TYR A 73 -11.69 4.69 -4.80
CA TYR A 73 -10.91 5.42 -3.82
C TYR A 73 -9.95 6.38 -4.54
N GLY A 74 -10.07 7.67 -4.23
CA GLY A 74 -9.16 8.70 -4.73
C GLY A 74 -8.00 8.92 -3.75
N PHE A 75 -6.79 9.05 -4.29
CA PHE A 75 -5.59 9.38 -3.53
C PHE A 75 -4.76 10.44 -4.26
N SER A 76 -3.87 11.12 -3.55
CA SER A 76 -3.10 12.25 -4.08
C SER A 76 -2.13 11.87 -5.22
N GLY A 77 -1.84 10.59 -5.40
CA GLY A 77 -1.02 10.07 -6.49
C GLY A 77 -0.97 8.54 -6.50
N ASP A 78 -0.23 8.00 -7.47
CA ASP A 78 -0.02 6.55 -7.67
C ASP A 78 0.95 5.98 -6.61
N LEU A 79 0.47 5.90 -5.37
CA LEU A 79 1.22 5.50 -4.18
C LEU A 79 0.43 4.49 -3.34
N GLY A 80 1.11 3.48 -2.79
CA GLY A 80 0.50 2.41 -2.00
C GLY A 80 -0.24 1.38 -2.85
N GLY A 81 -0.97 0.46 -2.21
CA GLY A 81 -1.78 -0.58 -2.85
C GLY A 81 -3.06 -0.03 -3.49
N GLY A 82 -2.92 0.88 -4.46
CA GLY A 82 -4.03 1.53 -5.17
C GLY A 82 -4.33 0.91 -6.55
N PRO A 83 -5.52 1.16 -7.13
CA PRO A 83 -5.98 0.51 -8.36
C PRO A 83 -5.40 1.14 -9.65
N TYR A 84 -4.39 2.01 -9.54
CA TYR A 84 -3.78 2.68 -10.69
C TYR A 84 -2.98 1.70 -11.57
N ASN A 85 -2.58 2.13 -12.76
CA ASN A 85 -1.89 1.26 -13.73
C ASN A 85 -0.41 1.06 -13.33
N GLN A 86 -0.05 -0.19 -13.05
CA GLN A 86 1.30 -0.56 -12.60
C GLN A 86 2.11 -1.32 -13.67
N ARG A 87 1.69 -1.26 -14.95
CA ARG A 87 2.31 -2.06 -16.03
C ARG A 87 3.81 -1.84 -16.18
N SER A 88 4.26 -0.59 -16.16
CA SER A 88 5.69 -0.25 -16.27
C SER A 88 6.48 -0.73 -15.06
N ALA A 89 5.94 -0.53 -13.85
CA ALA A 89 6.57 -0.95 -12.61
C ALA A 89 6.66 -2.48 -12.49
N LEU A 90 5.61 -3.20 -12.88
CA LEU A 90 5.62 -4.66 -12.89
C LEU A 90 6.57 -5.23 -13.95
N ALA A 91 6.67 -4.61 -15.13
CA ALA A 91 7.61 -5.03 -16.17
C ALA A 91 9.08 -4.92 -15.72
N ALA A 92 9.41 -3.97 -14.83
CA ALA A 92 10.75 -3.88 -14.25
C ALA A 92 11.08 -5.04 -13.29
N VAL A 93 10.06 -5.70 -12.73
CA VAL A 93 10.17 -6.84 -11.82
C VAL A 93 10.11 -8.18 -12.56
N LEU A 94 9.29 -8.26 -13.62
CA LEU A 94 9.13 -9.43 -14.48
C LEU A 94 9.98 -9.28 -15.75
N GLN A 95 11.30 -9.41 -15.65
CA GLN A 95 12.16 -9.31 -16.82
C GLN A 95 11.86 -10.44 -17.84
N PRO A 96 12.11 -10.25 -19.16
CA PRO A 96 11.75 -11.25 -20.18
C PRO A 96 12.36 -12.65 -20.02
N GLY A 97 13.44 -12.82 -19.23
CA GLY A 97 14.05 -14.11 -18.87
C GLY A 97 13.59 -14.71 -17.54
N ASP A 98 12.68 -14.03 -16.86
CA ASP A 98 12.31 -14.24 -15.45
C ASP A 98 10.87 -14.79 -15.33
N GLN A 99 10.46 -15.61 -16.30
CA GLN A 99 9.12 -16.18 -16.34
C GLN A 99 8.91 -17.13 -15.14
N PRO A 100 7.76 -17.07 -14.46
CA PRO A 100 7.47 -17.99 -13.37
C PRO A 100 7.33 -19.42 -13.91
N ASP A 101 7.95 -20.38 -13.21
CA ASP A 101 7.80 -21.82 -13.47
C ASP A 101 6.59 -22.41 -12.72
N TRP A 102 6.00 -21.63 -11.81
CA TRP A 102 4.78 -21.95 -11.09
C TRP A 102 3.91 -20.72 -10.90
N GLN A 103 2.59 -20.86 -11.07
CA GLN A 103 1.68 -19.74 -10.92
C GLN A 103 0.27 -20.17 -10.50
N LEU A 104 -0.34 -19.40 -9.60
CA LEU A 104 -1.74 -19.49 -9.18
C LEU A 104 -2.42 -18.11 -9.19
N GLY A 105 -3.73 -18.11 -9.43
CA GLY A 105 -4.60 -16.95 -9.32
C GLY A 105 -5.48 -17.06 -8.08
N VAL A 106 -5.70 -15.93 -7.41
CA VAL A 106 -6.53 -15.82 -6.21
C VAL A 106 -7.70 -14.90 -6.54
N THR A 107 -8.92 -15.38 -6.33
CA THR A 107 -10.15 -14.63 -6.64
C THR A 107 -11.29 -15.11 -5.75
N LEU A 108 -12.13 -14.17 -5.28
CA LEU A 108 -13.42 -14.46 -4.65
C LEU A 108 -14.60 -14.33 -5.63
N ALA A 109 -14.35 -13.95 -6.88
CA ALA A 109 -15.40 -13.88 -7.89
C ALA A 109 -15.95 -15.29 -8.16
N ALA A 110 -17.11 -15.61 -7.58
CA ALA A 110 -17.74 -16.94 -7.65
C ALA A 110 -17.90 -17.45 -9.09
N ALA A 111 -18.17 -16.55 -10.05
CA ALA A 111 -18.25 -16.88 -11.48
C ALA A 111 -16.94 -17.46 -12.05
N SER A 112 -15.79 -17.11 -11.45
CA SER A 112 -14.46 -17.62 -11.80
C SER A 112 -14.06 -18.88 -11.03
N LEU A 113 -14.90 -19.42 -10.12
CA LEU A 113 -14.57 -20.55 -9.24
C LEU A 113 -15.44 -21.80 -9.46
N VAL A 114 -16.51 -21.72 -10.26
CA VAL A 114 -17.41 -22.87 -10.49
C VAL A 114 -16.82 -23.85 -11.51
N ALA A 115 -16.56 -25.09 -11.09
CA ALA A 115 -16.19 -26.18 -12.00
C ALA A 115 -17.25 -26.34 -13.12
N GLY A 116 -16.86 -26.09 -14.38
CA GLY A 116 -17.77 -26.16 -15.53
C GLY A 116 -18.55 -24.88 -15.87
N ALA A 117 -18.28 -23.74 -15.22
CA ALA A 117 -18.65 -22.44 -15.80
C ALA A 117 -18.01 -22.31 -17.19
N PRO A 118 -18.63 -21.69 -18.22
CA PRO A 118 -17.95 -21.41 -19.48
C PRO A 118 -17.21 -20.06 -19.43
N PRO A 119 -15.90 -20.02 -19.71
CA PRO A 119 -14.97 -21.14 -19.81
C PRO A 119 -14.68 -21.77 -18.44
N PRO A 120 -14.35 -23.08 -18.38
CA PRO A 120 -14.06 -23.73 -17.10
C PRO A 120 -12.97 -22.96 -16.38
N PRO A 121 -13.07 -22.78 -15.04
CA PRO A 121 -12.04 -22.09 -14.29
C PRO A 121 -10.72 -22.82 -14.55
N PRO A 122 -9.63 -22.10 -14.90
CA PRO A 122 -8.34 -22.73 -15.02
C PRO A 122 -8.06 -23.51 -13.71
N PRO A 123 -7.42 -24.70 -13.75
CA PRO A 123 -7.11 -25.51 -12.57
C PRO A 123 -6.19 -24.82 -11.54
N ASP A 124 -5.81 -23.58 -11.83
CA ASP A 124 -4.84 -22.76 -11.11
C ASP A 124 -5.48 -21.60 -10.33
N LEU A 125 -6.79 -21.64 -10.06
CA LEU A 125 -7.49 -20.64 -9.25
C LEU A 125 -7.81 -21.18 -7.85
N VAL A 126 -7.58 -20.36 -6.84
CA VAL A 126 -7.89 -20.66 -5.43
C VAL A 126 -8.64 -19.50 -4.77
N PRO A 127 -9.48 -19.77 -3.76
CA PRO A 127 -10.34 -18.73 -3.16
C PRO A 127 -9.62 -17.85 -2.13
N SER A 128 -8.39 -18.19 -1.74
CA SER A 128 -7.67 -17.45 -0.71
C SER A 128 -6.17 -17.38 -0.95
N LEU A 129 -5.54 -16.33 -0.39
CA LEU A 129 -4.09 -16.23 -0.37
C LEU A 129 -3.45 -17.34 0.48
N ALA A 130 -4.14 -17.81 1.53
CA ALA A 130 -3.67 -18.92 2.36
C ALA A 130 -3.48 -20.20 1.52
N ASP A 131 -4.48 -20.57 0.71
CA ASP A 131 -4.41 -21.74 -0.18
C ASP A 131 -3.25 -21.61 -1.18
N ALA A 132 -3.05 -20.41 -1.74
CA ALA A 132 -1.97 -20.14 -2.67
C ALA A 132 -0.59 -20.28 -2.02
N ILE A 133 -0.42 -19.79 -0.78
CA ILE A 133 0.84 -19.91 -0.03
C ILE A 133 1.10 -21.38 0.34
N GLU A 134 0.08 -22.13 0.76
CA GLU A 134 0.24 -23.57 1.03
C GLU A 134 0.68 -24.34 -0.21
N ALA A 135 0.08 -24.02 -1.37
CA ALA A 135 0.45 -24.63 -2.64
C ALA A 135 1.89 -24.25 -3.06
N TRP A 136 2.30 -22.99 -2.87
CA TRP A 136 3.69 -22.55 -3.10
C TRP A 136 4.70 -23.31 -2.23
N ASN A 137 4.38 -23.47 -0.94
CA ASN A 137 5.24 -24.17 0.00
C ASN A 137 5.45 -25.63 -0.40
N LYS A 138 4.51 -26.23 -1.15
CA LYS A 138 4.56 -27.60 -1.67
C LYS A 138 5.12 -27.69 -3.11
N SER A 139 5.28 -26.58 -3.85
CA SER A 139 5.46 -26.60 -5.31
C SER A 139 6.86 -26.98 -5.81
N GLY A 140 7.90 -26.94 -4.96
CA GLY A 140 9.30 -27.18 -5.37
C GLY A 140 9.85 -26.21 -6.42
N ALA A 141 9.06 -25.24 -6.86
CA ALA A 141 9.36 -24.36 -7.99
C ALA A 141 10.41 -23.31 -7.62
N SER A 142 11.24 -22.93 -8.59
CA SER A 142 12.27 -21.91 -8.39
C SER A 142 11.67 -20.51 -8.41
N ARG A 143 10.63 -20.26 -9.21
CA ARG A 143 10.07 -18.93 -9.38
C ARG A 143 8.54 -18.96 -9.46
N GLY A 144 7.90 -18.64 -8.34
CA GLY A 144 6.45 -18.66 -8.20
C GLY A 144 5.80 -17.30 -8.41
N LEU A 145 4.56 -17.30 -8.93
CA LEU A 145 3.72 -16.12 -9.03
C LEU A 145 2.30 -16.39 -8.50
N ILE A 146 1.89 -15.63 -7.47
CA ILE A 146 0.53 -15.57 -6.96
C ILE A 146 -0.08 -14.27 -7.47
N ALA A 147 -1.11 -14.36 -8.31
CA ALA A 147 -1.84 -13.21 -8.82
C ALA A 147 -3.13 -13.01 -8.01
N MET A 148 -3.25 -11.89 -7.30
CA MET A 148 -4.50 -11.46 -6.68
C MET A 148 -5.36 -10.77 -7.76
N MET A 149 -6.39 -11.45 -8.23
CA MET A 149 -7.05 -11.16 -9.52
C MET A 149 -8.24 -10.21 -9.44
N ASP A 150 -8.71 -9.89 -8.25
CA ASP A 150 -9.82 -8.96 -8.02
C ASP A 150 -9.44 -7.89 -6.97
N SER A 151 -10.44 -7.11 -6.54
CA SER A 151 -10.28 -6.10 -5.47
C SER A 151 -11.09 -6.46 -4.23
N ALA A 152 -11.30 -7.76 -4.00
CA ALA A 152 -12.04 -8.24 -2.85
C ALA A 152 -11.23 -8.08 -1.55
N THR A 153 -11.93 -8.16 -0.43
CA THR A 153 -11.31 -8.29 0.90
C THR A 153 -11.21 -9.76 1.25
N TYR A 154 -9.99 -10.22 1.49
CA TYR A 154 -9.64 -11.57 1.88
C TYR A 154 -9.38 -11.63 3.39
N GLY A 155 -9.93 -12.63 4.06
CA GLY A 155 -9.92 -12.75 5.52
C GLY A 155 -11.21 -12.23 6.15
N ASP A 156 -11.43 -12.57 7.41
CA ASP A 156 -12.64 -12.21 8.15
C ASP A 156 -12.33 -11.07 9.14
N PRO A 157 -12.84 -9.85 8.92
CA PRO A 157 -12.64 -8.73 9.84
C PRO A 157 -13.36 -8.91 11.18
N THR A 158 -14.33 -9.83 11.27
CA THR A 158 -15.07 -10.09 12.51
C THR A 158 -14.33 -11.04 13.46
N GLN A 159 -13.34 -11.79 12.95
CA GLN A 159 -12.49 -12.66 13.76
C GLN A 159 -11.31 -11.87 14.31
N THR A 160 -11.22 -11.78 15.64
CA THR A 160 -10.09 -11.16 16.35
C THR A 160 -9.50 -12.16 17.35
N PRO A 161 -8.25 -12.64 17.16
CA PRO A 161 -7.35 -12.31 16.06
C PRO A 161 -7.84 -12.90 14.73
N SER A 162 -7.53 -12.24 13.61
CA SER A 162 -7.81 -12.79 12.28
C SER A 162 -7.09 -14.13 12.11
N PRO A 163 -7.67 -15.08 11.34
CA PRO A 163 -7.03 -16.38 11.10
C PRO A 163 -5.63 -16.18 10.51
N ALA A 164 -4.65 -16.87 11.09
CA ALA A 164 -3.25 -16.76 10.70
C ALA A 164 -3.04 -17.28 9.28
N LEU A 165 -2.39 -16.50 8.43
CA LEU A 165 -1.90 -16.98 7.13
C LEU A 165 -0.73 -17.95 7.36
N PRO A 166 -0.61 -19.00 6.53
CA PRO A 166 0.57 -19.86 6.56
C PRO A 166 1.84 -19.05 6.25
N ALA A 167 2.95 -19.42 6.88
CA ALA A 167 4.24 -18.78 6.61
C ALA A 167 4.71 -19.09 5.19
N ILE A 168 5.20 -18.09 4.48
CA ILE A 168 5.82 -18.22 3.16
C ILE A 168 7.24 -18.74 3.35
N ASN A 169 7.53 -19.94 2.83
CA ASN A 169 8.88 -20.49 2.86
C ASN A 169 9.64 -20.12 1.58
N ILE A 170 10.78 -19.45 1.75
CA ILE A 170 11.68 -19.07 0.65
C ILE A 170 13.02 -19.78 0.85
N GLY A 171 13.28 -20.77 0.01
CA GLY A 171 14.54 -21.51 0.01
C GLY A 171 15.58 -20.88 -0.90
N ALA A 172 16.79 -21.46 -0.91
CA ALA A 172 17.88 -21.02 -1.78
C ALA A 172 17.47 -21.03 -3.26
N GLY A 173 17.80 -19.95 -3.99
CA GLY A 173 17.44 -19.76 -5.39
C GLY A 173 15.94 -19.63 -5.68
N ARG A 174 15.08 -19.59 -4.66
CA ARG A 174 13.63 -19.48 -4.84
C ARG A 174 13.17 -18.03 -4.76
N THR A 175 12.31 -17.64 -5.69
CA THR A 175 11.67 -16.33 -5.69
C THR A 175 10.16 -16.49 -5.74
N LEU A 176 9.43 -15.84 -4.83
CA LEU A 176 7.97 -15.76 -4.89
C LEU A 176 7.55 -14.32 -5.17
N LEU A 177 6.64 -14.16 -6.13
CA LEU A 177 5.96 -12.91 -6.41
C LEU A 177 4.49 -13.02 -5.98
N ILE A 178 4.00 -12.05 -5.21
CA ILE A 178 2.58 -11.87 -4.87
C ILE A 178 2.17 -10.53 -5.45
N ILE A 179 1.31 -10.54 -6.47
CA ILE A 179 1.02 -9.34 -7.28
C ILE A 179 -0.47 -9.07 -7.42
N ALA A 180 -0.88 -7.81 -7.40
CA ALA A 180 -2.21 -7.39 -7.82
C ALA A 180 -2.29 -7.34 -9.35
N ALA A 181 -2.86 -8.39 -9.95
CA ALA A 181 -2.99 -8.47 -11.39
C ALA A 181 -4.09 -9.45 -11.78
N ASP A 182 -4.85 -9.10 -12.81
CA ASP A 182 -5.83 -10.00 -13.40
C ASP A 182 -5.22 -10.88 -14.50
N TRP A 183 -5.87 -12.01 -14.78
CA TRP A 183 -5.69 -12.78 -16.01
C TRP A 183 -6.87 -12.48 -16.92
N PRO A 184 -6.76 -11.56 -17.89
CA PRO A 184 -7.91 -11.03 -18.59
C PRO A 184 -8.69 -12.15 -19.30
N GLU A 185 -10.01 -12.02 -19.29
CA GLU A 185 -10.88 -12.86 -20.11
C GLU A 185 -10.86 -12.37 -21.55
N GLU A 186 -10.57 -13.29 -22.46
CA GLU A 186 -10.44 -12.97 -23.88
C GLU A 186 -11.27 -13.91 -24.72
N ASP A 187 -11.84 -13.37 -25.79
CA ASP A 187 -12.62 -14.16 -26.74
C ASP A 187 -11.73 -15.24 -27.37
N VAL A 188 -12.26 -16.46 -27.42
CA VAL A 188 -11.60 -17.57 -28.11
C VAL A 188 -11.79 -17.35 -29.62
N PRO A 189 -10.70 -17.24 -30.41
CA PRO A 189 -10.81 -17.05 -31.85
C PRO A 189 -11.69 -18.15 -32.48
N GLY A 190 -12.73 -17.75 -33.21
CA GLY A 190 -13.67 -18.66 -33.88
C GLY A 190 -14.81 -19.20 -33.00
N GLN A 191 -14.94 -18.77 -31.73
CA GLN A 191 -16.05 -19.17 -30.85
C GLN A 191 -16.73 -17.94 -30.23
N VAL A 192 -17.92 -17.60 -30.73
CA VAL A 192 -18.68 -16.43 -30.25
C VAL A 192 -19.20 -16.66 -28.84
N GLY A 193 -18.93 -15.71 -27.94
CA GLY A 193 -19.39 -15.75 -26.54
C GLY A 193 -18.58 -16.67 -25.62
N VAL A 194 -17.57 -17.37 -26.14
CA VAL A 194 -16.65 -18.18 -25.35
C VAL A 194 -15.43 -17.32 -25.03
N LYS A 195 -15.23 -17.03 -23.75
CA LYS A 195 -14.02 -16.38 -23.25
C LYS A 195 -13.03 -17.41 -22.75
N LYS A 196 -11.77 -17.04 -22.52
CA LYS A 196 -10.77 -17.84 -21.80
C LYS A 196 -9.83 -16.92 -21.02
N ARG A 197 -9.24 -17.43 -19.95
CA ARG A 197 -8.13 -16.79 -19.25
C ARG A 197 -6.84 -17.50 -19.60
N GLU A 198 -5.84 -16.77 -20.05
CA GLU A 198 -4.52 -17.31 -20.34
C GLU A 198 -3.60 -17.13 -19.13
N LYS A 199 -3.13 -18.24 -18.55
CA LYS A 199 -2.14 -18.23 -17.48
C LYS A 199 -0.88 -17.47 -17.92
N GLY A 200 -0.34 -16.64 -17.04
CA GLY A 200 0.83 -15.79 -17.33
C GLY A 200 0.51 -14.47 -18.05
N ARG A 201 -0.70 -14.30 -18.61
CA ARG A 201 -1.12 -13.03 -19.18
C ARG A 201 -1.63 -12.11 -18.08
N LEU A 202 -0.80 -11.14 -17.67
CA LEU A 202 -1.08 -10.28 -16.52
C LEU A 202 -1.58 -8.89 -16.94
N THR A 203 -2.66 -8.43 -16.30
CA THR A 203 -3.14 -7.04 -16.38
C THR A 203 -3.05 -6.39 -15.00
N PRO A 204 -1.96 -5.65 -14.70
CA PRO A 204 -1.69 -5.06 -13.39
C PRO A 204 -2.31 -3.67 -13.21
N GLY A 205 -3.57 -3.50 -13.60
CA GLY A 205 -4.29 -2.23 -13.50
C GLY A 205 -5.72 -2.44 -13.04
N GLY A 206 -6.26 -1.48 -12.29
CA GLY A 206 -7.64 -1.56 -11.79
C GLY A 206 -7.83 -2.63 -10.70
N ARG A 207 -6.76 -3.00 -9.98
CA ARG A 207 -6.79 -4.01 -8.92
C ARG A 207 -6.30 -3.42 -7.60
N ARG A 208 -7.09 -3.62 -6.55
CA ARG A 208 -6.77 -3.26 -5.17
C ARG A 208 -7.17 -4.41 -4.24
N PRO A 209 -6.48 -5.55 -4.30
CA PRO A 209 -6.75 -6.65 -3.39
C PRO A 209 -6.44 -6.21 -1.96
N HIS A 210 -7.35 -6.52 -1.06
CA HIS A 210 -7.21 -6.24 0.36
C HIS A 210 -7.07 -7.55 1.11
N GLN A 211 -5.95 -7.76 1.79
CA GLN A 211 -5.71 -8.92 2.64
C GLN A 211 -5.73 -8.50 4.11
N ILE A 212 -6.56 -9.14 4.91
CA ILE A 212 -6.58 -9.03 6.37
C ILE A 212 -5.75 -10.17 6.97
N GLY A 213 -4.93 -9.86 7.98
CA GLY A 213 -4.11 -10.81 8.72
C GLY A 213 -2.61 -10.68 8.43
N ASP A 214 -1.80 -11.20 9.34
CA ASP A 214 -0.34 -11.07 9.27
C ASP A 214 0.25 -11.99 8.19
N LEU A 215 1.11 -11.42 7.33
CA LEU A 215 1.87 -12.15 6.33
C LEU A 215 3.27 -12.44 6.88
N THR A 216 3.58 -13.71 7.11
CA THR A 216 4.88 -14.13 7.64
C THR A 216 5.72 -14.79 6.55
N VAL A 217 7.01 -14.44 6.47
CA VAL A 217 7.98 -15.07 5.58
C VAL A 217 9.16 -15.65 6.38
N LEU A 218 9.60 -16.84 5.97
CA LEU A 218 10.74 -17.55 6.53
C LEU A 218 11.75 -17.86 5.41
N GLY A 219 12.94 -17.28 5.49
CA GLY A 219 14.08 -17.65 4.65
C GLY A 219 14.70 -18.94 5.15
N THR A 220 14.55 -20.03 4.40
CA THR A 220 14.98 -21.40 4.77
C THR A 220 16.29 -21.82 4.12
N ALA A 221 16.97 -20.91 3.41
CA ALA A 221 18.28 -21.18 2.82
C ALA A 221 19.35 -21.47 3.89
N ALA A 222 20.33 -22.30 3.55
CA ALA A 222 21.50 -22.53 4.41
C ALA A 222 22.29 -21.23 4.62
N LYS A 223 22.99 -21.10 5.74
CA LYS A 223 23.74 -19.89 6.14
C LYS A 223 24.67 -19.36 5.05
N ASP A 224 25.34 -20.27 4.35
CA ASP A 224 26.37 -20.03 3.35
C ASP A 224 25.83 -19.96 1.92
N SER A 225 24.50 -19.98 1.74
CA SER A 225 23.89 -19.81 0.43
C SER A 225 24.30 -18.48 -0.19
N THR A 226 24.84 -18.54 -1.41
CA THR A 226 25.15 -17.36 -2.23
C THR A 226 23.88 -16.73 -2.83
N ASP A 227 22.77 -17.46 -2.82
CA ASP A 227 21.45 -17.01 -3.26
C ASP A 227 20.38 -17.49 -2.27
N PRO A 228 20.12 -16.75 -1.18
CA PRO A 228 19.15 -17.15 -0.16
C PRO A 228 17.67 -17.00 -0.60
N GLY A 229 17.42 -16.60 -1.85
CA GLY A 229 16.07 -16.42 -2.39
C GLY A 229 15.44 -15.07 -2.04
N SER A 230 14.27 -14.80 -2.63
CA SER A 230 13.58 -13.51 -2.51
C SER A 230 12.05 -13.58 -2.44
N LEU A 231 11.45 -12.60 -1.77
CA LEU A 231 10.00 -12.37 -1.78
C LEU A 231 9.71 -10.99 -2.36
N ILE A 232 8.77 -10.92 -3.31
CA ILE A 232 8.31 -9.69 -3.94
C ILE A 232 6.81 -9.56 -3.74
N ILE A 233 6.37 -8.45 -3.14
CA ILE A 233 4.96 -8.10 -2.98
C ILE A 233 4.71 -6.82 -3.78
N HIS A 234 3.72 -6.85 -4.67
CA HIS A 234 3.41 -5.74 -5.57
C HIS A 234 1.90 -5.46 -5.61
N GLY A 235 1.46 -4.24 -5.31
CA GLY A 235 0.05 -3.86 -5.48
C GLY A 235 -0.91 -4.28 -4.35
N LEU A 236 -0.41 -4.82 -3.22
CA LEU A 236 -1.25 -5.37 -2.16
C LEU A 236 -1.59 -4.33 -1.08
N LEU A 237 -2.85 -4.30 -0.63
CA LEU A 237 -3.24 -3.65 0.63
C LEU A 237 -3.31 -4.73 1.72
N LEU A 238 -2.44 -4.63 2.73
CA LEU A 238 -2.32 -5.56 3.85
C LEU A 238 -2.78 -4.87 5.15
N GLU A 239 -3.92 -5.28 5.68
CA GLU A 239 -4.37 -4.96 7.03
C GLU A 239 -3.87 -6.02 8.01
N GLY A 240 -2.69 -5.75 8.56
CA GLY A 240 -1.92 -6.69 9.36
C GLY A 240 -0.45 -6.34 9.28
N LYS A 241 0.41 -7.26 9.72
CA LYS A 241 1.85 -7.09 9.68
C LYS A 241 2.49 -7.86 8.54
N LEU A 242 3.61 -7.35 8.04
CA LEU A 242 4.57 -8.09 7.24
C LEU A 242 5.77 -8.48 8.11
N ILE A 243 5.91 -9.78 8.40
CA ILE A 243 6.89 -10.28 9.37
C ILE A 243 7.90 -11.17 8.65
N VAL A 244 9.17 -10.77 8.63
CA VAL A 244 10.30 -11.63 8.26
C VAL A 244 10.85 -12.28 9.52
N GLN A 245 10.68 -13.59 9.63
CA GLN A 245 11.20 -14.37 10.75
C GLN A 245 12.72 -14.49 10.71
N ALA A 246 13.31 -14.83 11.85
CA ALA A 246 14.72 -15.18 11.93
C ALA A 246 15.05 -16.34 10.98
N GLY A 247 16.01 -16.13 10.07
CA GLY A 247 16.35 -17.08 9.01
C GLY A 247 17.44 -16.53 8.09
N ASN A 248 17.45 -17.02 6.85
CA ASN A 248 18.34 -16.52 5.79
C ASN A 248 17.53 -16.20 4.53
N LEU A 249 16.94 -15.00 4.47
CA LEU A 249 16.29 -14.44 3.28
C LEU A 249 17.25 -13.46 2.59
N GLY A 250 17.32 -13.49 1.26
CA GLY A 250 18.26 -12.64 0.50
C GLY A 250 17.68 -11.27 0.17
N ALA A 251 16.41 -11.23 -0.25
CA ALA A 251 15.73 -9.98 -0.56
C ALA A 251 14.24 -10.01 -0.21
N LEU A 252 13.75 -8.88 0.30
CA LEU A 252 12.33 -8.56 0.42
C LEU A 252 12.06 -7.27 -0.34
N ARG A 253 11.19 -7.32 -1.36
CA ARG A 253 10.75 -6.15 -2.10
C ARG A 253 9.25 -5.92 -1.90
N LEU A 254 8.90 -4.73 -1.42
CA LEU A 254 7.52 -4.26 -1.30
C LEU A 254 7.33 -3.06 -2.23
N ALA A 255 6.56 -3.22 -3.30
CA ALA A 255 6.35 -2.16 -4.29
C ALA A 255 4.86 -1.86 -4.44
N HIS A 256 4.50 -0.59 -4.62
CA HIS A 256 3.11 -0.20 -4.86
C HIS A 256 2.12 -0.84 -3.88
N SER A 257 2.50 -0.98 -2.61
CA SER A 257 1.73 -1.73 -1.63
C SER A 257 1.48 -0.88 -0.39
N THR A 258 0.44 -1.22 0.35
CA THR A 258 0.12 -0.58 1.61
C THR A 258 0.14 -1.62 2.72
N VAL A 259 0.97 -1.42 3.74
CA VAL A 259 0.86 -2.14 5.03
C VAL A 259 0.29 -1.14 6.02
N VAL A 260 -0.95 -1.38 6.46
CA VAL A 260 -1.78 -0.35 7.11
C VAL A 260 -1.08 0.24 8.36
N PRO A 261 -0.99 1.58 8.50
CA PRO A 261 -0.50 2.23 9.72
C PRO A 261 -1.56 2.22 10.83
N SER A 262 -1.75 1.10 11.53
CA SER A 262 -2.83 0.96 12.54
C SER A 262 -2.39 0.38 13.88
N GLY A 263 -1.09 0.10 14.09
CA GLY A 263 -0.61 -0.65 15.24
C GLY A 263 0.22 0.16 16.25
N ALA A 264 0.18 -0.24 17.52
CA ALA A 264 1.17 0.19 18.53
C ALA A 264 2.57 -0.43 18.30
N THR A 265 2.65 -1.44 17.44
CA THR A 265 3.88 -2.16 17.07
C THR A 265 4.17 -1.93 15.58
N PRO A 266 5.42 -2.15 15.13
CA PRO A 266 5.78 -1.98 13.73
C PRO A 266 4.91 -2.84 12.81
N ALA A 267 4.50 -2.26 11.69
CA ALA A 267 3.73 -2.94 10.65
C ALA A 267 4.64 -3.81 9.75
N VAL A 268 5.92 -3.44 9.61
CA VAL A 268 6.94 -4.26 8.96
C VAL A 268 8.00 -4.63 9.99
N GLU A 269 8.16 -5.92 10.27
CA GLU A 269 9.09 -6.45 11.24
C GLU A 269 10.08 -7.39 10.56
N VAL A 270 11.38 -7.19 10.80
CA VAL A 270 12.44 -8.10 10.32
C VAL A 270 13.26 -8.56 11.50
N HIS A 271 13.12 -9.83 11.85
CA HIS A 271 13.75 -10.43 13.02
C HIS A 271 15.10 -11.02 12.65
N GLY A 272 16.05 -10.96 13.59
CA GLY A 272 17.35 -11.60 13.51
C GLY A 272 17.51 -12.59 14.66
N GLY A 273 17.84 -13.84 14.35
CA GLY A 273 18.11 -14.89 15.31
C GLY A 273 19.53 -14.81 15.88
N GLN A 274 19.72 -15.39 17.07
CA GLN A 274 21.04 -15.50 17.70
C GLN A 274 21.86 -16.68 17.16
N ALA A 275 21.21 -17.65 16.51
CA ALA A 275 21.90 -18.79 15.91
C ALA A 275 22.57 -18.40 14.58
N ALA A 276 23.69 -19.06 14.28
CA ALA A 276 24.44 -18.84 13.06
C ALA A 276 23.56 -19.05 11.82
N GLY A 277 23.47 -18.03 10.95
CA GLY A 277 22.67 -18.09 9.72
C GLY A 277 21.18 -17.83 9.90
N GLN A 278 20.73 -17.43 11.09
CA GLN A 278 19.36 -16.97 11.32
C GLN A 278 19.26 -15.45 11.46
N GLY A 279 20.37 -14.74 11.23
CA GLY A 279 20.45 -13.29 11.40
C GLY A 279 19.87 -12.47 10.24
N ASN A 280 19.46 -13.08 9.12
CA ASN A 280 19.11 -12.36 7.90
C ASN A 280 20.23 -11.38 7.47
N GLU A 281 21.49 -11.80 7.60
CA GLU A 281 22.67 -10.94 7.43
C GLU A 281 22.86 -10.45 5.99
N SER A 282 22.41 -11.25 5.01
CA SER A 282 22.41 -10.93 3.59
C SER A 282 21.13 -10.23 3.13
N LEU A 283 20.15 -10.03 4.02
CA LEU A 283 18.84 -9.53 3.64
C LEU A 283 18.89 -8.05 3.26
N THR A 284 18.48 -7.77 2.03
CA THR A 284 18.11 -6.42 1.59
C THR A 284 16.59 -6.24 1.62
N VAL A 285 16.13 -5.16 2.24
CA VAL A 285 14.71 -4.79 2.27
C VAL A 285 14.54 -3.55 1.41
N ALA A 286 13.75 -3.63 0.35
CA ALA A 286 13.47 -2.52 -0.55
C ALA A 286 11.98 -2.22 -0.58
N ILE A 287 11.60 -1.00 -0.20
CA ILE A 287 10.22 -0.54 -0.23
C ILE A 287 10.13 0.63 -1.21
N GLU A 288 9.23 0.54 -2.17
CA GLU A 288 9.09 1.48 -3.27
C GLU A 288 7.63 1.88 -3.49
N ARG A 289 7.34 3.17 -3.70
CA ARG A 289 5.99 3.64 -4.07
C ARG A 289 4.89 3.15 -3.11
N SER A 290 5.19 3.07 -1.81
CA SER A 290 4.37 2.34 -0.84
C SER A 290 3.98 3.19 0.37
N ILE A 291 2.97 2.72 1.11
CA ILE A 291 2.57 3.28 2.40
C ILE A 291 2.77 2.19 3.45
N CYS A 292 3.45 2.49 4.54
CA CYS A 292 3.67 1.52 5.60
C CYS A 292 3.43 2.15 6.96
N GLY A 293 2.93 1.35 7.90
CA GLY A 293 3.15 1.64 9.32
C GLY A 293 4.64 1.62 9.69
N ALA A 294 4.96 1.78 10.96
CA ALA A 294 6.34 1.74 11.45
C ALA A 294 7.11 0.48 10.99
N ILE A 295 8.41 0.63 10.73
CA ILE A 295 9.31 -0.40 10.24
C ILE A 295 10.39 -0.64 11.29
N ALA A 296 10.56 -1.90 11.70
CA ALA A 296 11.64 -2.32 12.58
C ALA A 296 12.40 -3.50 11.97
N ALA A 297 13.66 -3.25 11.62
CA ALA A 297 14.58 -4.26 11.12
C ALA A 297 15.72 -4.51 12.11
N ALA A 298 16.03 -5.79 12.33
CA ALA A 298 17.14 -6.22 13.19
C ALA A 298 18.48 -5.61 12.74
N GLN A 299 19.39 -5.40 13.69
CA GLN A 299 20.67 -4.76 13.43
C GLN A 299 21.63 -5.58 12.54
N THR A 300 21.33 -6.87 12.37
CA THR A 300 22.02 -7.81 11.48
C THR A 300 21.64 -7.64 10.01
N VAL A 301 20.46 -7.07 9.71
CA VAL A 301 19.96 -6.89 8.33
C VAL A 301 20.91 -6.00 7.54
N GLN A 302 21.21 -6.41 6.30
CA GLN A 302 22.20 -5.74 5.46
C GLN A 302 21.83 -4.29 5.17
N ARG A 303 20.60 -4.05 4.69
CA ARG A 303 20.15 -2.71 4.28
C ARG A 303 18.64 -2.59 4.19
N LEU A 304 18.10 -1.46 4.65
CA LEU A 304 16.76 -0.97 4.34
C LEU A 304 16.83 0.15 3.30
N THR A 305 16.08 0.03 2.21
CA THR A 305 15.97 1.05 1.16
C THR A 305 14.53 1.48 1.02
N LEU A 306 14.25 2.79 1.15
CA LEU A 306 12.95 3.39 0.96
C LEU A 306 13.04 4.39 -0.20
N ASN A 307 12.23 4.22 -1.24
CA ASN A 307 12.11 5.17 -2.34
C ASN A 307 10.64 5.49 -2.56
N ASP A 308 10.27 6.78 -2.50
CA ASP A 308 8.87 7.18 -2.68
C ASP A 308 7.91 6.50 -1.69
N VAL A 309 8.23 6.56 -0.39
CA VAL A 309 7.47 5.86 0.66
C VAL A 309 6.90 6.85 1.67
N ILE A 310 5.67 6.59 2.15
CA ILE A 310 5.19 7.17 3.40
C ILE A 310 5.34 6.11 4.49
N VAL A 311 6.10 6.42 5.54
CA VAL A 311 6.16 5.60 6.76
C VAL A 311 5.46 6.35 7.87
N ASP A 312 4.46 5.75 8.47
CA ASP A 312 3.69 6.37 9.54
C ASP A 312 3.70 5.55 10.83
N ALA A 313 4.30 6.12 11.89
CA ALA A 313 4.33 5.54 13.23
C ALA A 313 3.15 5.95 14.11
N VAL A 314 1.99 6.23 13.51
CA VAL A 314 0.76 6.55 14.26
C VAL A 314 0.44 5.42 15.23
N LYS A 315 0.17 5.81 16.48
CA LYS A 315 -0.34 4.92 17.51
C LYS A 315 -1.85 5.12 17.67
N PRO A 316 -2.55 4.21 18.36
CA PRO A 316 -3.98 4.36 18.64
C PRO A 316 -4.35 5.67 19.38
N ASP A 317 -3.43 6.25 20.14
CA ASP A 317 -3.60 7.55 20.82
C ASP A 317 -3.29 8.76 19.93
N LEU A 318 -3.14 8.55 18.61
CA LEU A 318 -2.80 9.54 17.58
C LEU A 318 -1.40 10.16 17.72
N THR A 319 -0.59 9.72 18.69
CA THR A 319 0.82 10.11 18.77
C THR A 319 1.66 9.36 17.75
N ARG A 320 2.86 9.87 17.44
CA ARG A 320 3.80 9.23 16.52
C ARG A 320 5.01 8.70 17.25
N GLY A 321 5.28 7.41 17.09
CA GLY A 321 6.43 6.72 17.69
C GLY A 321 7.66 6.66 16.79
N ALA A 322 8.42 5.58 16.93
CA ALA A 322 9.54 5.24 16.06
C ALA A 322 9.02 4.69 14.73
N ALA A 323 9.18 5.48 13.66
CA ALA A 323 8.80 5.11 12.30
C ALA A 323 9.80 4.16 11.65
N VAL A 324 11.10 4.37 11.89
CA VAL A 324 12.14 3.54 11.28
C VAL A 324 13.17 3.17 12.32
N ILE A 325 13.36 1.87 12.52
CA ILE A 325 14.49 1.29 13.25
C ILE A 325 15.19 0.33 12.31
N ALA A 326 16.47 0.57 12.01
CA ALA A 326 17.23 -0.30 11.11
C ALA A 326 18.74 -0.23 11.38
N ALA A 327 19.51 -1.10 10.73
CA ALA A 327 20.96 -0.98 10.70
C ALA A 327 21.37 0.10 9.69
N ASP A 328 21.52 -0.24 8.42
CA ASP A 328 21.89 0.70 7.36
C ASP A 328 20.65 1.07 6.55
N ALA A 329 20.40 2.37 6.38
CA ALA A 329 19.23 2.89 5.68
C ALA A 329 19.59 3.84 4.53
N THR A 330 18.95 3.63 3.39
CA THR A 330 18.92 4.58 2.26
C THR A 330 17.48 5.04 2.09
N ILE A 331 17.21 6.34 2.26
CA ILE A 331 15.84 6.90 2.25
C ILE A 331 15.79 8.06 1.25
N ASN A 332 15.13 7.84 0.10
CA ASN A 332 14.98 8.83 -0.95
C ASN A 332 13.53 9.17 -1.17
N THR A 333 13.27 10.45 -1.49
CA THR A 333 11.94 10.94 -1.90
C THR A 333 10.81 10.42 -1.01
N SER A 334 11.03 10.34 0.31
CA SER A 334 10.11 9.67 1.24
C SER A 334 9.68 10.60 2.37
N THR A 335 8.50 10.35 2.93
CA THR A 335 7.95 11.08 4.07
C THR A 335 7.87 10.16 5.29
N ILE A 336 8.68 10.46 6.31
CA ILE A 336 8.78 9.68 7.56
C ILE A 336 8.05 10.42 8.67
N LEU A 337 6.86 9.91 9.02
CA LEU A 337 5.97 10.43 10.06
C LEU A 337 6.25 9.74 11.40
N GLY A 338 7.27 10.22 12.11
CA GLY A 338 7.76 9.66 13.38
C GLY A 338 9.28 9.79 13.50
N SER A 339 9.85 9.25 14.57
CA SER A 339 11.31 9.24 14.76
C SER A 339 12.00 8.14 13.96
N ALA A 340 13.28 8.33 13.65
CA ALA A 340 14.10 7.33 12.96
C ALA A 340 15.40 7.09 13.73
N SER A 341 15.76 5.83 13.96
CA SER A 341 17.01 5.42 14.60
C SER A 341 17.73 4.38 13.75
N VAL A 342 18.90 4.73 13.25
CA VAL A 342 19.68 3.87 12.33
C VAL A 342 21.17 3.89 12.65
N ARG A 343 21.89 2.86 12.22
CA ARG A 343 23.36 2.80 12.31
C ARG A 343 24.00 3.75 11.29
N THR A 344 23.63 3.64 10.01
CA THR A 344 24.06 4.59 8.96
C THR A 344 22.86 5.10 8.17
N LEU A 345 22.99 6.31 7.61
CA LEU A 345 21.92 6.94 6.84
C LEU A 345 22.47 7.62 5.59
N GLU A 346 21.95 7.22 4.43
CA GLU A 346 21.96 8.03 3.21
C GLU A 346 20.55 8.51 2.94
N THR A 347 20.34 9.82 2.80
CA THR A 347 19.01 10.34 2.47
C THR A 347 19.07 11.50 1.50
N SER A 348 18.13 11.51 0.55
CA SER A 348 17.93 12.59 -0.41
C SER A 348 16.45 12.94 -0.58
N ASN A 349 16.15 14.22 -0.80
CA ASN A 349 14.81 14.69 -1.19
C ASN A 349 13.68 14.22 -0.25
N SER A 350 13.97 13.97 1.03
CA SER A 350 13.04 13.32 1.97
C SER A 350 12.62 14.24 3.10
N ILE A 351 11.49 13.95 3.71
CA ILE A 351 10.94 14.70 4.85
C ILE A 351 10.90 13.78 6.08
N PHE A 352 11.51 14.22 7.16
CA PHE A 352 11.36 13.60 8.48
C PHE A 352 10.57 14.55 9.39
N THR A 353 9.54 14.06 10.08
CA THR A 353 8.79 14.91 11.04
C THR A 353 9.21 14.68 12.49
N GLY A 354 9.76 13.51 12.80
CA GLY A 354 10.36 13.20 14.10
C GLY A 354 11.89 13.22 14.06
N ARG A 355 12.49 13.20 15.26
CA ARG A 355 13.95 13.24 15.43
C ARG A 355 14.62 12.05 14.74
N VAL A 356 15.70 12.35 14.03
CA VAL A 356 16.55 11.33 13.38
C VAL A 356 17.82 11.15 14.20
N GLU A 357 18.15 9.92 14.55
CA GLU A 357 19.35 9.54 15.28
C GLU A 357 20.17 8.53 14.48
N VAL A 358 21.41 8.90 14.17
CA VAL A 358 22.35 8.07 13.40
C VAL A 358 23.59 7.83 14.26
N THR A 359 23.87 6.57 14.58
CA THR A 359 24.99 6.23 15.48
C THR A 359 26.35 6.36 14.80
N ARG A 360 26.48 5.98 13.53
CA ARG A 360 27.73 6.00 12.75
C ARG A 360 27.76 7.14 11.72
N ARG A 361 27.94 8.38 12.21
CA ARG A 361 27.85 9.61 11.39
C ARG A 361 28.97 9.85 10.39
N GLN A 362 30.10 9.13 10.52
CA GLN A 362 31.22 9.21 9.57
C GLN A 362 30.95 8.47 8.25
N ALA A 363 29.82 7.74 8.16
CA ALA A 363 29.34 7.09 6.96
C ALA A 363 27.95 7.63 6.59
N GLY A 364 27.72 7.83 5.30
CA GLY A 364 26.47 8.37 4.76
C GLY A 364 26.43 9.90 4.64
N CYS A 365 25.32 10.42 4.11
CA CYS A 365 25.09 11.83 3.88
C CYS A 365 23.59 12.13 3.85
N ALA A 366 23.18 13.26 4.44
CA ALA A 366 21.83 13.79 4.28
C ALA A 366 21.87 14.96 3.31
N ARG A 367 21.05 14.91 2.25
CA ARG A 367 21.06 15.88 1.17
C ARG A 367 19.65 16.33 0.83
N PHE A 368 19.41 17.62 0.56
CA PHE A 368 18.13 18.12 0.02
C PHE A 368 16.88 17.62 0.78
N SER A 369 17.03 17.36 2.07
CA SER A 369 16.01 16.73 2.91
C SER A 369 15.64 17.67 4.06
N TYR A 370 14.40 17.58 4.53
CA TYR A 370 13.99 18.21 5.77
C TYR A 370 14.28 17.28 6.96
N LEU A 371 15.07 17.78 7.92
CA LEU A 371 15.46 17.09 9.15
C LEU A 371 15.11 17.98 10.35
N PRO A 372 14.26 17.53 11.30
CA PRO A 372 13.86 18.34 12.44
C PRO A 372 15.06 18.83 13.25
N PRO A 373 14.99 20.04 13.85
CA PRO A 373 15.97 20.51 14.81
C PRO A 373 16.25 19.46 15.90
N GLY A 374 17.51 19.33 16.32
CA GLY A 374 17.94 18.31 17.30
C GLY A 374 18.24 16.92 16.72
N SER A 375 18.04 16.69 15.42
CA SER A 375 18.43 15.44 14.76
C SER A 375 19.95 15.27 14.67
N ILE A 376 20.44 14.09 15.07
CA ILE A 376 21.85 13.69 15.06
C ILE A 376 22.08 12.85 13.80
N VAL A 377 22.60 13.47 12.75
CA VAL A 377 22.74 12.87 11.41
C VAL A 377 24.17 12.98 10.87
N PRO A 378 24.52 12.28 9.78
CA PRO A 378 25.75 12.51 9.02
C PRO A 378 25.81 13.94 8.44
N ARG A 379 26.85 14.20 7.62
CA ARG A 379 27.01 15.50 6.95
C ARG A 379 25.73 15.91 6.22
N ARG A 380 25.27 17.12 6.50
CA ARG A 380 24.14 17.77 5.84
C ARG A 380 24.62 18.55 4.61
N PHE A 381 23.87 18.46 3.52
CA PHE A 381 24.14 19.20 2.28
C PHE A 381 22.81 19.74 1.72
N HIS A 382 22.61 21.05 1.76
CA HIS A 382 21.33 21.68 1.37
C HIS A 382 20.08 21.10 2.06
N CYS A 383 20.21 20.61 3.30
CA CYS A 383 19.08 20.18 4.10
C CYS A 383 18.37 21.37 4.75
N GLN A 384 17.06 21.22 4.97
CA GLN A 384 16.26 22.16 5.73
C GLN A 384 15.94 21.62 7.15
N PRO A 385 15.69 22.51 8.13
CA PRO A 385 15.98 23.93 8.06
C PRO A 385 17.50 24.17 8.08
N PHE A 386 17.97 25.22 7.39
CA PHE A 386 19.27 25.80 7.71
C PHE A 386 19.24 26.41 9.12
N SER A 387 20.40 26.56 9.77
CA SER A 387 20.47 26.98 11.19
C SER A 387 19.76 28.31 11.48
N SER A 388 19.74 29.23 10.52
CA SER A 388 19.05 30.53 10.60
C SER A 388 17.52 30.45 10.48
N ASP A 389 16.99 29.37 9.92
CA ASP A 389 15.57 29.20 9.58
C ASP A 389 14.83 28.27 10.54
N ALA A 390 15.51 27.84 11.60
CA ALA A 390 14.96 26.95 12.62
C ALA A 390 13.72 27.58 13.27
N GLY A 391 12.57 26.90 13.16
CA GLY A 391 11.29 27.36 13.70
C GLY A 391 10.38 28.06 12.67
N ARG A 392 10.92 28.63 11.60
CA ARG A 392 10.13 29.20 10.48
C ARG A 392 9.79 28.15 9.44
N VAL A 393 10.79 27.34 9.06
CA VAL A 393 10.65 26.30 8.03
C VAL A 393 10.29 24.98 8.70
N SER A 394 9.06 24.53 8.48
CA SER A 394 8.56 23.22 8.89
C SER A 394 7.59 22.65 7.86
N PRO A 395 7.56 21.31 7.65
CA PRO A 395 6.63 20.67 6.75
C PRO A 395 5.20 20.96 7.19
N ARG A 396 4.35 21.26 6.21
CA ARG A 396 2.91 21.42 6.42
C ARG A 396 2.21 20.48 5.47
N PHE A 397 1.30 19.69 6.00
CA PHE A 397 0.54 18.71 5.22
C PHE A 397 -0.92 19.12 5.18
N THR A 398 -1.61 18.80 4.09
CA THR A 398 -3.07 18.94 4.00
C THR A 398 -3.75 18.03 5.02
N SER A 399 -3.25 16.79 5.17
CA SER A 399 -3.65 15.88 6.25
C SER A 399 -2.50 14.96 6.63
N ILE A 400 -2.44 14.58 7.90
CA ILE A 400 -1.56 13.51 8.41
C ILE A 400 -2.37 12.31 8.94
N THR A 401 -3.69 12.30 8.71
CA THR A 401 -4.55 11.20 9.13
C THR A 401 -4.60 10.14 8.03
N TYR A 402 -4.14 8.93 8.33
CA TYR A 402 -4.28 7.81 7.40
C TYR A 402 -5.75 7.58 7.04
N GLY A 403 -6.02 7.23 5.78
CA GLY A 403 -7.38 7.11 5.22
C GLY A 403 -7.90 8.39 4.57
N HIS A 404 -7.37 9.57 4.92
CA HIS A 404 -7.69 10.82 4.24
C HIS A 404 -7.11 10.84 2.81
N SER A 405 -7.86 11.34 1.83
CA SER A 405 -7.45 11.38 0.40
C SER A 405 -6.17 12.18 0.15
N ALA A 406 -5.94 13.20 0.98
CA ALA A 406 -4.75 14.05 1.01
C ALA A 406 -3.68 13.64 2.06
N PHE A 407 -3.69 12.37 2.52
CA PHE A 407 -2.74 11.90 3.52
C PHE A 407 -1.28 12.09 3.09
N ALA A 408 -0.52 12.80 3.94
CA ALA A 408 0.88 13.20 3.75
C ALA A 408 1.16 14.06 2.51
N GLN A 409 0.13 14.57 1.83
CA GLN A 409 0.30 15.56 0.77
C GLN A 409 0.75 16.88 1.38
N LEU A 410 1.76 17.53 0.79
CA LEU A 410 2.15 18.88 1.23
C LEU A 410 0.99 19.85 1.03
N SER A 411 0.76 20.68 2.05
CA SER A 411 -0.21 21.77 1.96
C SER A 411 0.28 22.82 0.95
N PRO A 412 -0.62 23.49 0.21
CA PRO A 412 -0.27 24.67 -0.59
C PRO A 412 0.41 25.78 0.23
N SER A 413 0.21 25.79 1.56
CA SER A 413 0.86 26.73 2.49
C SER A 413 2.24 26.27 3.00
N CYS A 414 2.74 25.12 2.53
CA CYS A 414 4.05 24.60 2.92
C CYS A 414 5.16 25.55 2.44
N PRO A 415 6.18 25.85 3.29
CA PRO A 415 7.28 26.72 2.90
C PRO A 415 7.97 26.28 1.61
N ILE A 416 8.34 27.25 0.76
CA ILE A 416 8.98 27.00 -0.54
C ILE A 416 10.31 26.26 -0.41
N GLU A 417 10.98 26.41 0.73
CA GLU A 417 12.20 25.69 1.06
C GLU A 417 11.99 24.18 1.15
N ILE A 418 10.74 23.71 1.29
CA ILE A 418 10.36 22.29 1.32
C ILE A 418 9.65 21.91 0.02
N SER A 419 8.68 22.72 -0.43
CA SER A 419 7.92 22.43 -1.66
C SER A 419 8.75 22.64 -2.94
N GLY A 420 9.87 23.34 -2.89
CA GLY A 420 10.83 23.51 -3.99
C GLY A 420 12.28 23.21 -3.60
N GLY A 421 12.50 22.52 -2.48
CA GLY A 421 13.84 22.32 -1.92
C GLY A 421 14.53 21.01 -2.26
N ALA A 422 13.92 20.16 -3.09
CA ALA A 422 14.61 19.00 -3.65
C ALA A 422 15.79 19.43 -4.55
N ASP A 423 16.70 18.49 -4.84
CA ASP A 423 17.87 18.74 -5.71
C ASP A 423 17.52 19.28 -7.10
N ASP A 424 16.33 18.93 -7.58
CA ASP A 424 15.79 19.28 -8.87
C ASP A 424 14.80 20.46 -8.81
N GLN A 425 14.76 21.18 -7.68
CA GLN A 425 13.83 22.26 -7.33
C GLN A 425 12.35 21.82 -7.24
N GLY A 426 12.10 20.52 -7.15
CA GLY A 426 10.79 19.94 -6.86
C GLY A 426 10.48 19.89 -5.37
N GLU A 427 9.34 19.29 -5.04
CA GLU A 427 8.93 19.06 -3.66
C GLU A 427 9.73 17.93 -3.01
N MET A 428 10.07 18.08 -1.73
CA MET A 428 10.60 16.96 -0.93
C MET A 428 9.48 16.00 -0.54
N GLY A 429 9.84 14.74 -0.26
CA GLY A 429 8.95 13.73 0.32
C GLY A 429 8.30 12.80 -0.70
N ALA A 430 7.37 11.97 -0.21
CA ALA A 430 6.78 10.83 -0.94
C ALA A 430 6.12 11.19 -2.28
N PHE A 431 5.67 12.44 -2.44
CA PHE A 431 4.97 12.91 -3.64
C PHE A 431 5.88 13.60 -4.66
N HIS A 432 7.20 13.65 -4.42
CA HIS A 432 8.19 14.24 -5.32
C HIS A 432 8.01 13.85 -6.80
N PHE A 433 7.64 12.59 -7.05
CA PHE A 433 7.40 12.06 -8.39
C PHE A 433 6.26 12.69 -9.18
N LEU A 434 5.30 13.33 -8.49
CA LEU A 434 4.22 14.06 -9.14
C LEU A 434 4.73 15.34 -9.79
N GLN A 435 5.85 15.87 -9.30
CA GLN A 435 6.51 17.06 -9.82
C GLN A 435 5.57 18.28 -9.77
N GLN A 436 4.75 18.40 -8.71
CA GLN A 436 3.70 19.41 -8.62
C GLN A 436 4.25 20.83 -8.76
N SER A 437 5.31 21.15 -8.03
CA SER A 437 5.96 22.47 -8.09
C SER A 437 6.45 22.82 -9.49
N ARG A 438 6.98 21.84 -10.23
CA ARG A 438 7.40 22.05 -11.62
C ARG A 438 6.22 22.25 -12.55
N ARG A 439 5.15 21.48 -12.40
CA ARG A 439 3.91 21.65 -13.18
C ARG A 439 3.31 23.03 -12.97
N ILE A 440 3.26 23.49 -11.72
CA ILE A 440 2.78 24.84 -11.37
C ILE A 440 3.69 25.90 -12.00
N ASN A 441 5.01 25.80 -11.82
CA ASN A 441 5.95 26.78 -12.40
C ASN A 441 5.87 26.82 -13.93
N HIS A 442 5.76 25.68 -14.59
CA HIS A 442 5.62 25.62 -16.04
C HIS A 442 4.30 26.24 -16.52
N LEU A 443 3.21 26.00 -15.79
CA LEU A 443 1.92 26.63 -16.08
C LEU A 443 1.97 28.14 -15.87
N THR A 444 2.55 28.61 -14.76
CA THR A 444 2.74 30.05 -14.49
C THR A 444 3.53 30.71 -15.60
N ASN A 445 4.70 30.17 -15.97
CA ASN A 445 5.52 30.71 -17.04
C ASN A 445 4.77 30.75 -18.38
N SER A 446 3.97 29.72 -18.67
CA SER A 446 3.15 29.68 -19.89
C SER A 446 2.04 30.75 -19.86
N LEU A 447 1.42 30.99 -18.70
CA LEU A 447 0.42 32.05 -18.57
C LEU A 447 1.07 33.43 -18.74
N ASP A 448 2.23 33.67 -18.13
CA ASP A 448 2.95 34.95 -18.27
C ASP A 448 3.36 35.22 -19.73
N GLU A 449 3.73 34.19 -20.49
CA GLU A 449 4.16 34.32 -21.88
C GLU A 449 2.98 34.46 -22.87
N TYR A 450 1.90 33.70 -22.67
CA TYR A 450 0.83 33.56 -23.67
C TYR A 450 -0.49 34.26 -23.31
N LEU A 451 -0.65 34.80 -22.09
CA LEU A 451 -1.87 35.49 -21.70
C LEU A 451 -2.01 36.81 -22.46
N ARG A 452 -3.17 37.02 -23.08
CA ARG A 452 -3.44 38.24 -23.85
C ARG A 452 -3.48 39.45 -22.92
N PHE A 453 -3.01 40.58 -23.44
CA PHE A 453 -3.09 41.86 -22.76
C PHE A 453 -4.53 42.16 -22.30
N GLY A 454 -4.67 42.59 -21.04
CA GLY A 454 -5.94 42.91 -20.40
C GLY A 454 -6.66 41.74 -19.73
N LEU A 455 -6.06 40.54 -19.71
CA LEU A 455 -6.56 39.39 -18.94
C LEU A 455 -5.66 39.10 -17.74
N GLU A 456 -6.26 38.59 -16.67
CA GLU A 456 -5.57 38.07 -15.48
C GLU A 456 -5.93 36.59 -15.30
N ALA A 457 -4.94 35.78 -14.94
CA ALA A 457 -5.13 34.36 -14.68
C ALA A 457 -4.52 34.00 -13.31
N GLY A 458 -5.18 33.07 -12.61
CA GLY A 458 -4.72 32.54 -11.33
C GLY A 458 -4.83 31.02 -11.31
N ILE A 459 -3.91 30.36 -10.60
CA ILE A 459 -3.95 28.90 -10.41
C ILE A 459 -4.68 28.61 -9.10
N PHE A 460 -5.79 27.90 -9.20
CA PHE A 460 -6.58 27.44 -8.06
C PHE A 460 -6.47 25.92 -7.95
N LEU A 461 -5.89 25.43 -6.86
CA LEU A 461 -5.82 24.02 -6.57
C LEU A 461 -7.15 23.58 -5.96
N VAL A 462 -7.83 22.64 -6.62
CA VAL A 462 -9.07 22.04 -6.14
C VAL A 462 -8.75 20.64 -5.61
N THR A 463 -9.15 20.37 -4.38
CA THR A 463 -9.04 19.05 -3.72
C THR A 463 -10.40 18.41 -3.55
#